data_AF-A0A2A2QZ41-F1
#
_entry.id   AF-A0A2A2QZ41-F1
#
_cell.length_a   1.000
_cell.length_b   1.000
_cell.length_c   1.000
_cell.angle_alpha   90.00
_cell.angle_beta   90.00
_cell.angle_gamma   90.00
#
_symmetry.space_group_name_H-M   'P 1'
#
loop_
_entity.id
_entity.type
_entity.pdbx_description
1 polymer ?
#
loop_
_entity_poly.entity_id
_entity_poly.type
_entity_poly.pdbx_seq_one_letter_code
_entity_poly.pdbx_strand_id
1 'polypeptide(L)'
;MQSTHPLPHPVTADESKMHLLRRLLEALMWEFRAVRESRWEDLPELYVRKQELVDELGSYDWTPAPSDRENLELISAKAQIVDLDFQIRKSLDTHLAVLRSQLEDLKRRHMLWRNAATPYRQAEV
;
A
#
# COMPACT_ATOMS: atom_id res chain seq x y z
N MET A 1 48.87 -1.81 24.81
CA MET A 1 47.54 -2.39 24.58
C MET A 1 46.50 -1.38 25.03
N GLN A 2 45.88 -0.67 24.08
CA GLN A 2 44.68 0.13 24.33
C GLN A 2 43.75 -0.08 23.14
N SER A 3 42.81 -1.01 23.30
CA SER A 3 41.70 -1.18 22.38
C SER A 3 40.59 -0.26 22.85
N THR A 4 40.48 0.92 22.25
CA THR A 4 39.32 1.80 22.39
C THR A 4 38.18 1.20 21.58
N HIS A 5 37.36 0.36 22.21
CA HIS A 5 36.06 0.01 21.67
C HIS A 5 35.16 1.25 21.70
N PRO A 6 34.55 1.67 20.58
CA PRO A 6 33.54 2.72 20.60
C PRO A 6 32.29 2.18 21.30
N LEU A 7 31.81 2.91 22.30
CA LEU A 7 30.54 2.64 22.98
C LEU A 7 29.39 2.77 21.97
N PRO A 8 28.37 1.88 22.01
CA PRO A 8 27.18 2.06 21.20
C PRO A 8 26.44 3.32 21.67
N HIS A 9 26.26 4.28 20.77
CA HIS A 9 25.43 5.45 21.03
C HIS A 9 23.98 5.00 21.26
N PRO A 10 23.31 5.47 22.32
CA PRO A 10 21.89 5.20 22.50
C PRO A 10 21.12 5.85 21.35
N VAL A 11 20.40 5.03 20.57
CA VAL A 11 19.52 5.51 19.50
C VAL A 11 18.52 6.48 20.12
N THR A 12 18.54 7.72 19.66
CA THR A 12 17.61 8.73 20.16
C THR A 12 16.18 8.42 19.69
N ALA A 13 15.17 8.89 20.42
CA ALA A 13 13.77 8.68 20.03
C ALA A 13 13.45 9.21 18.61
N ASP A 14 14.17 10.25 18.18
CA ASP A 14 14.03 10.85 16.83
C ASP A 14 14.66 9.98 15.73
N GLU A 15 15.82 9.37 15.98
CA GLU A 15 16.40 8.37 15.09
C GLU A 15 15.49 7.15 14.94
N SER A 16 14.79 6.78 16.02
CA SER A 16 13.82 5.68 16.02
C SER A 16 12.58 6.02 15.18
N LYS A 17 12.03 7.23 15.31
CA LYS A 17 10.90 7.73 14.49
C LYS A 17 11.25 7.80 13.00
N MET A 18 12.42 8.35 12.66
CA MET A 18 12.87 8.42 11.27
C MET A 18 13.13 7.05 10.66
N HIS A 19 13.72 6.12 11.42
CA HIS A 19 13.90 4.75 10.97
C HIS A 19 12.56 4.08 10.65
N LEU A 20 11.56 4.27 11.50
CA LEU A 20 10.23 3.70 11.30
C LEU A 20 9.52 4.29 10.08
N LEU A 21 9.62 5.61 9.86
CA LEU A 21 9.07 6.25 8.65
C LEU A 21 9.76 5.74 7.38
N ARG A 22 11.07 5.51 7.40
CA ARG A 22 11.80 4.92 6.26
C ARG A 22 11.34 3.50 5.97
N ARG A 23 11.13 2.67 7.00
CA ARG A 23 10.56 1.31 6.85
C ARG A 23 9.15 1.35 6.25
N LEU A 24 8.31 2.30 6.68
CA LEU A 24 6.97 2.47 6.11
C LEU A 24 7.02 2.94 4.65
N LEU A 25 7.90 3.88 4.31
CA LEU A 25 8.13 4.30 2.92
C LEU A 25 8.52 3.11 2.04
N GLU A 26 9.45 2.28 2.50
CA GLU A 26 9.86 1.09 1.76
C GLU A 26 8.70 0.12 1.56
N ALA A 27 7.90 -0.14 2.59
CA ALA A 27 6.72 -1.01 2.49
C ALA A 27 5.70 -0.46 1.46
N LEU A 28 5.44 0.84 1.46
CA LEU A 28 4.56 1.50 0.48
C LEU A 28 5.13 1.43 -0.94
N MET A 29 6.44 1.58 -1.13
CA MET A 29 7.07 1.42 -2.44
C MET A 29 6.90 0.00 -2.99
N TRP A 30 7.02 -1.02 -2.13
CA TRP A 30 6.77 -2.40 -2.52
C TRP A 30 5.31 -2.65 -2.89
N GLU A 31 4.36 -2.12 -2.11
CA GLU A 31 2.93 -2.20 -2.41
C GLU A 31 2.59 -1.49 -3.73
N PHE A 32 3.09 -0.26 -3.93
CA PHE A 32 2.91 0.48 -5.17
C PHE A 32 3.44 -0.28 -6.38
N ARG A 33 4.61 -0.90 -6.26
CA ARG A 33 5.18 -1.74 -7.30
C ARG A 33 4.31 -2.97 -7.58
N ALA A 34 3.83 -3.67 -6.54
CA ALA A 34 2.95 -4.81 -6.69
C ALA A 34 1.64 -4.43 -7.42
N VAL A 35 1.03 -3.29 -7.07
CA VAL A 35 -0.15 -2.77 -7.77
C VAL A 35 0.15 -2.47 -9.25
N ARG A 36 1.25 -1.76 -9.53
CA ARG A 36 1.63 -1.44 -10.92
C ARG A 36 1.92 -2.66 -11.77
N GLU A 37 2.51 -3.69 -11.18
CA GLU A 37 2.86 -4.95 -11.84
C GLU A 37 1.71 -5.98 -11.80
N SER A 38 0.55 -5.61 -11.24
CA SER A 38 -0.62 -6.50 -11.10
C SER A 38 -0.32 -7.81 -10.35
N ARG A 39 0.61 -7.76 -9.38
CA ARG A 39 0.94 -8.87 -8.48
C ARG A 39 -0.01 -8.87 -7.29
N TRP A 40 -1.27 -9.24 -7.56
CA TRP A 40 -2.36 -9.15 -6.59
C TRP A 40 -2.19 -10.12 -5.42
N GLU A 41 -1.49 -11.23 -5.68
CA GLU A 41 -1.19 -12.30 -4.72
C GLU A 41 -0.25 -11.82 -3.60
N ASP A 42 0.61 -10.84 -3.89
CA ASP A 42 1.57 -10.28 -2.93
C ASP A 42 0.93 -9.24 -1.99
N LEU A 43 -0.19 -8.63 -2.40
CA LEU A 43 -0.80 -7.51 -1.66
C LEU A 43 -1.26 -7.83 -0.24
N PRO A 44 -1.85 -9.01 0.07
CA PRO A 44 -2.27 -9.33 1.43
C PRO A 44 -1.09 -9.34 2.41
N GLU A 45 0.05 -9.92 2.03
CA GLU A 45 1.25 -9.95 2.87
C GLU A 45 1.83 -8.55 3.07
N LEU A 46 1.93 -7.76 1.99
CA LEU A 46 2.39 -6.38 2.05
C LEU A 46 1.49 -5.49 2.93
N TYR A 47 0.17 -5.72 2.89
CA TYR A 47 -0.79 -5.03 3.73
C TYR A 47 -0.58 -5.35 5.21
N VAL A 48 -0.40 -6.62 5.58
CA VAL A 48 -0.12 -7.02 6.97
C VAL A 48 1.15 -6.34 7.48
N ARG A 49 2.23 -6.39 6.71
CA ARG A 49 3.50 -5.75 7.08
C ARG A 49 3.36 -4.23 7.21
N LYS A 50 2.59 -3.58 6.33
CA LYS A 50 2.30 -2.14 6.45
C LYS A 50 1.49 -1.85 7.72
N GLN A 51 0.49 -2.66 8.02
CA GLN A 51 -0.36 -2.49 9.19
C GLN A 51 0.45 -2.58 10.49
N GLU A 52 1.36 -3.56 10.59
CA GLU A 52 2.28 -3.68 11.74
C GLU A 52 3.12 -2.42 11.94
N LEU A 53 3.64 -1.83 10.85
CA LEU A 53 4.42 -0.58 10.91
C LEU A 53 3.55 0.62 11.30
N VAL A 54 2.30 0.67 10.84
CA VAL A 54 1.34 1.73 11.22
C VAL A 54 0.95 1.62 12.69
N ASP A 55 0.74 0.41 13.19
CA ASP A 55 0.44 0.16 14.60
C ASP A 55 1.66 0.52 15.48
N GLU A 56 2.87 0.18 15.02
CA GLU A 56 4.13 0.59 15.66
C GLU A 56 4.25 2.13 15.68
N LEU A 57 3.96 2.82 14.57
CA LEU A 57 3.95 4.28 14.50
C LEU A 57 2.93 4.90 15.47
N GLY A 58 1.76 4.27 15.64
CA GLY A 58 0.72 4.71 16.57
C GLY A 58 1.13 4.67 18.04
N SER A 59 2.17 3.90 18.39
CA SER A 59 2.70 3.82 19.76
C SER A 59 3.60 5.02 20.15
N TYR A 60 4.08 5.80 19.17
CA TYR A 60 4.95 6.95 19.42
C TYR A 60 4.14 8.23 19.67
N ASP A 61 4.67 9.11 20.53
CA ASP A 61 4.17 10.48 20.64
C ASP A 61 4.64 11.32 19.45
N TRP A 62 3.67 11.78 18.65
CA TRP A 62 3.88 12.62 17.47
C TRP A 62 3.65 14.10 17.72
N THR A 63 3.47 14.51 18.98
CA THR A 63 3.41 15.93 19.35
C THR A 63 4.71 16.60 18.86
N PRO A 64 4.61 17.56 17.91
CA PRO A 64 5.80 18.11 17.27
C PRO A 64 6.62 18.92 18.27
N ALA A 65 7.81 18.42 18.59
CA ALA A 65 8.79 19.17 19.37
C ALA A 65 9.30 20.38 18.56
N PRO A 66 9.86 21.41 19.21
CA PRO A 66 10.49 22.53 18.51
C PRO A 66 11.54 22.07 17.48
N SER A 67 12.31 21.03 17.81
CA SER A 67 13.30 20.40 16.91
C SER A 67 12.68 19.72 15.69
N ASP A 68 11.46 19.19 15.80
CA ASP A 68 10.77 18.49 14.70
C ASP A 68 10.30 19.45 13.60
N ARG A 69 10.03 20.72 13.96
CA ARG A 69 9.53 21.74 13.02
C ARG A 69 10.57 22.14 11.99
N GLU A 70 11.84 22.03 12.35
CA GLU A 70 12.99 22.35 11.49
C GLU A 70 13.56 21.10 10.81
N ASN A 71 13.08 19.91 11.19
CA ASN A 71 13.52 18.65 10.60
C ASN A 71 12.83 18.41 9.23
N LEU A 72 13.45 18.95 8.18
CA LEU A 72 12.97 18.83 6.81
C LEU A 72 12.89 17.37 6.32
N GLU A 73 13.78 16.49 6.78
CA GLU A 73 13.74 15.07 6.41
C GLU A 73 12.49 14.39 6.97
N LEU A 74 12.15 14.67 8.22
CA LEU A 74 10.94 14.16 8.86
C LEU A 74 9.67 14.62 8.15
N ILE A 75 9.60 15.91 7.83
CA ILE A 75 8.48 16.50 7.11
C ILE A 75 8.35 15.89 5.70
N SER A 76 9.47 15.78 4.99
CA SER A 76 9.51 15.19 3.65
C SER A 76 9.08 13.72 3.66
N ALA A 77 9.57 12.92 4.60
CA ALA A 77 9.20 11.51 4.73
C ALA A 77 7.69 11.34 4.97
N LYS A 78 7.10 12.13 5.88
CA LYS A 78 5.64 12.12 6.12
C LYS A 78 4.85 12.49 4.87
N ALA A 79 5.27 13.52 4.14
CA ALA A 79 4.61 13.94 2.90
C ALA A 79 4.67 12.83 1.83
N GLN A 80 5.83 12.20 1.65
CA GLN A 80 6.01 11.09 0.71
C GLN A 80 5.14 9.88 1.05
N ILE A 81 4.99 9.55 2.35
CA ILE A 81 4.10 8.47 2.81
C ILE A 81 2.66 8.73 2.40
N VAL A 82 2.17 9.95 2.66
CA VAL A 82 0.78 10.33 2.35
C VAL A 82 0.53 10.30 0.84
N ASP A 83 1.46 10.84 0.05
CA ASP A 83 1.35 10.85 -1.41
C ASP A 83 1.39 9.43 -1.99
N LEU A 84 2.30 8.57 -1.53
CA LEU A 84 2.37 7.18 -1.98
C LEU A 84 1.11 6.38 -1.63
N ASP A 85 0.60 6.47 -0.39
CA ASP A 85 -0.63 5.76 -0.01
C ASP A 85 -1.82 6.23 -0.85
N PHE A 86 -1.91 7.54 -1.13
CA PHE A 86 -2.92 8.08 -2.04
C PHE A 86 -2.80 7.52 -3.47
N GLN A 87 -1.59 7.49 -4.03
CA GLN A 87 -1.35 6.96 -5.38
C GLN A 87 -1.68 5.46 -5.48
N ILE A 88 -1.34 4.67 -4.46
CA ILE A 88 -1.68 3.24 -4.38
C ILE A 88 -3.20 3.06 -4.42
N ARG A 89 -3.94 3.75 -3.54
CA ARG A 89 -5.41 3.67 -3.48
C ARG A 89 -6.04 4.05 -4.80
N LYS A 90 -5.62 5.17 -5.39
CA LYS A 90 -6.12 5.64 -6.68
C LYS A 90 -5.88 4.61 -7.80
N SER A 91 -4.72 3.97 -7.81
CA SER A 91 -4.40 2.92 -8.78
C SER A 91 -5.31 1.70 -8.59
N LEU A 92 -5.47 1.22 -7.36
CA LEU A 92 -6.38 0.11 -7.03
C LEU A 92 -7.83 0.41 -7.43
N ASP A 93 -8.34 1.61 -7.12
CA ASP A 93 -9.69 2.02 -7.52
C ASP A 93 -9.87 2.02 -9.04
N THR A 94 -8.84 2.45 -9.77
CA THR A 94 -8.83 2.43 -11.24
C THR A 94 -8.90 0.99 -11.76
N HIS A 95 -8.10 0.08 -11.21
CA HIS A 95 -8.15 -1.34 -11.58
C HIS A 95 -9.50 -1.98 -11.26
N LEU A 96 -10.07 -1.69 -10.09
CA LEU A 96 -11.40 -2.18 -9.70
C LEU A 96 -12.50 -1.66 -10.63
N ALA A 97 -12.43 -0.39 -11.04
CA ALA A 97 -13.40 0.18 -11.98
C ALA A 97 -13.34 -0.53 -13.35
N VAL A 98 -12.14 -0.81 -13.86
CA VAL A 98 -11.95 -1.56 -15.12
C VAL A 98 -12.50 -2.97 -14.99
N LEU A 99 -12.18 -3.70 -13.92
CA LEU A 99 -12.67 -5.07 -13.70
C LEU A 99 -14.20 -5.12 -13.58
N ARG A 100 -14.81 -4.15 -12.89
CA ARG A 100 -16.28 -4.03 -12.81
C ARG A 100 -16.90 -3.82 -14.19
N SER A 101 -16.32 -2.94 -15.00
CA SER A 101 -16.78 -2.70 -16.37
C SER A 101 -16.70 -3.96 -17.23
N GLN A 102 -15.57 -4.67 -17.18
CA GLN A 102 -15.38 -5.93 -17.91
C GLN A 102 -16.35 -7.04 -17.45
N LEU A 103 -16.64 -7.11 -16.15
CA LEU A 103 -17.60 -8.06 -15.61
C LEU A 103 -19.02 -7.78 -16.11
N GLU A 104 -19.44 -6.52 -16.13
CA GLU A 104 -20.75 -6.13 -16.66
C GLU A 104 -20.86 -6.41 -18.18
N ASP A 105 -19.79 -6.16 -18.94
CA ASP A 105 -19.71 -6.56 -20.34
C ASP A 105 -19.86 -8.06 -20.54
N LEU A 106 -19.18 -8.85 -19.71
CA LEU A 106 -19.26 -10.31 -19.77
C LEU A 106 -20.66 -10.82 -19.44
N LYS A 107 -21.32 -10.26 -18.42
CA LYS A 107 -22.71 -10.57 -18.07
C LYS A 107 -23.65 -10.25 -19.22
N ARG A 108 -23.51 -9.07 -19.85
CA ARG A 108 -24.32 -8.68 -21.01
C ARG A 108 -24.15 -9.67 -22.17
N ARG A 109 -22.91 -10.01 -22.52
CA ARG A 109 -22.63 -11.01 -23.56
C ARG A 109 -23.23 -12.36 -23.21
N HIS A 110 -23.07 -12.83 -21.98
CA HIS A 110 -23.65 -14.09 -21.53
C HIS A 110 -25.18 -14.11 -21.67
N MET A 111 -25.88 -13.04 -21.30
CA MET A 111 -27.33 -12.94 -21.49
C MET A 111 -27.72 -12.97 -22.96
N LEU A 112 -26.99 -12.27 -23.84
CA LEU A 112 -27.25 -12.28 -25.28
C LEU A 112 -27.13 -13.70 -25.85
N TRP A 113 -26.04 -14.41 -25.53
CA TRP A 113 -25.85 -15.80 -25.94
C TRP A 113 -26.93 -16.71 -25.38
N ARG A 114 -27.30 -16.54 -24.10
CA ARG A 114 -28.37 -17.33 -23.47
C ARG A 114 -29.70 -17.15 -24.20
N ASN A 115 -30.05 -15.91 -24.55
CA ASN A 115 -31.27 -15.56 -25.27
C ASN A 115 -31.26 -16.09 -26.71
N ALA A 116 -30.14 -15.97 -27.42
CA ALA A 116 -29.98 -16.51 -28.76
C ALA A 116 -30.05 -18.04 -28.80
N ALA A 117 -29.61 -18.72 -27.73
CA ALA A 117 -29.69 -20.16 -27.58
C ALA A 117 -31.06 -20.68 -27.08
N THR A 118 -31.97 -19.79 -26.64
CA THR A 118 -33.30 -20.18 -26.13
C THR A 118 -34.16 -20.90 -27.18
N PRO A 119 -34.25 -20.44 -28.44
CA PRO A 119 -35.07 -21.11 -29.45
C PRO A 119 -34.59 -22.53 -29.77
N TYR A 120 -33.27 -22.75 -29.79
CA TYR A 120 -32.69 -24.06 -30.08
C TYR A 120 -32.94 -25.07 -28.96
N ARG A 121 -32.95 -24.63 -27.69
CA ARG A 121 -33.30 -25.49 -26.55
C ARG A 121 -34.79 -25.86 -26.49
N GLN A 122 -35.67 -25.02 -27.05
CA GLN A 122 -37.10 -25.29 -27.10
C GLN A 122 -37.48 -26.22 -28.27
N ALA A 123 -36.61 -26.36 -29.28
CA ALA A 123 -36.80 -27.25 -30.42
C ALA A 123 -36.31 -28.69 -30.15
N GLU A 124 -35.57 -28.92 -29.06
CA GLU A 124 -35.10 -30.24 -28.61
C GLU A 124 -36.08 -30.95 -27.65
N VAL A 125 -37.21 -30.31 -27.30
CA VAL A 125 -38.33 -30.86 -26.50
C VAL A 125 -39.52 -31.12 -27.41
#